data_AF-A0A9E1S0C3-F1
#
_entry.id   AF-A0A9E1S0C3-F1
#
_cell.length_a   1.000
_cell.length_b   1.000
_cell.length_c   1.000
_cell.angle_alpha   90.00
_cell.angle_beta   90.00
_cell.angle_gamma   90.00
#
_symmetry.space_group_name_H-M   'P 1'
#
loop_
_entity.id
_entity.type
_entity.pdbx_description
1 polymer ?
#
loop_
_entity_poly.entity_id
_entity_poly.type
_entity_poly.pdbx_seq_one_letter_code
_entity_poly.pdbx_strand_id
1 'polypeptide(L)'
;MGQEQVCVPRRRLRFVTSSVLASLIVVFGMGTGVYAYESPAVVDGHPLHFLKDSIESVEGRFAISSEERSRYHARMMDRRLAESEYHMGKTDKAERALEYAAERLEMSVEELLEGLEEGEVREEVLEILAEQRERYEQLRSRVVESEGDFDEAKPLRERSQKWGLSEKDHQQLFRDGRRPGGEELPPKSFE
;
A
#
# COMPACT_ATOMS: atom_id res chain seq x y z
N MET A 1 -67.25 -18.97 -38.81
CA MET A 1 -65.83 -19.36 -38.81
C MET A 1 -65.04 -18.18 -38.28
N GLY A 2 -64.73 -18.15 -36.98
CA GLY A 2 -63.98 -17.06 -36.34
C GLY A 2 -62.59 -17.55 -35.96
N GLN A 3 -61.55 -16.85 -36.43
CA GLN A 3 -60.17 -17.10 -36.02
C GLN A 3 -59.89 -16.36 -34.70
N GLU A 4 -59.55 -17.11 -33.66
CA GLU A 4 -58.95 -16.55 -32.44
C GLU A 4 -57.49 -16.18 -32.71
N GLN A 5 -57.20 -14.88 -32.68
CA GLN A 5 -55.83 -14.39 -32.66
C GLN A 5 -55.29 -14.49 -31.24
N VAL A 6 -54.36 -15.43 -31.03
CA VAL A 6 -53.62 -15.58 -29.78
C VAL A 6 -52.57 -14.46 -29.68
N CYS A 7 -52.85 -13.47 -28.83
CA CYS A 7 -51.89 -12.44 -28.44
C CYS A 7 -50.75 -13.05 -27.60
N VAL A 8 -49.54 -13.13 -28.14
CA VAL A 8 -48.34 -13.50 -27.37
C VAL A 8 -47.72 -12.24 -26.75
N PRO A 9 -47.53 -12.16 -25.41
CA PRO A 9 -47.04 -10.94 -24.75
C PRO A 9 -45.54 -10.73 -25.00
N ARG A 10 -45.25 -9.68 -25.78
CA ARG A 10 -43.92 -9.24 -26.23
C ARG A 10 -43.09 -8.50 -25.15
N ARG A 11 -43.11 -8.96 -23.89
CA ARG A 11 -42.51 -8.24 -22.74
C ARG A 11 -41.32 -8.93 -22.02
N ARG A 12 -40.83 -10.08 -22.49
CA ARG A 12 -39.74 -10.83 -21.80
C ARG A 12 -38.30 -10.54 -22.25
N LEU A 13 -38.09 -9.73 -23.30
CA LEU A 13 -36.74 -9.53 -23.88
C LEU A 13 -35.88 -8.47 -23.17
N ARG A 14 -36.46 -7.55 -22.38
CA ARG A 14 -35.69 -6.45 -21.75
C ARG A 14 -34.97 -6.85 -20.45
N PHE A 15 -35.38 -7.94 -19.81
CA PHE A 15 -34.78 -8.42 -18.55
C PHE A 15 -33.57 -9.34 -18.77
N VAL A 16 -33.50 -10.02 -19.91
CA VAL A 16 -32.37 -10.92 -20.23
C VAL A 16 -31.13 -10.13 -20.65
N THR A 17 -31.31 -9.00 -21.32
CA THR A 17 -30.20 -8.13 -21.73
C THR A 17 -29.53 -7.44 -20.55
N SER A 18 -30.28 -7.08 -19.50
CA SER A 18 -29.72 -6.46 -18.30
C SER A 18 -28.99 -7.47 -17.42
N SER A 19 -29.45 -8.73 -17.33
CA SER A 19 -28.75 -9.76 -16.56
C SER A 19 -27.43 -10.16 -17.20
N VAL A 20 -27.37 -10.32 -18.53
CA VAL A 20 -26.12 -10.65 -19.24
C VAL A 20 -25.09 -9.51 -19.12
N LEU A 21 -25.52 -8.26 -19.27
CA LEU A 21 -24.63 -7.11 -19.11
C LEU A 21 -24.13 -6.98 -17.66
N ALA A 22 -25.00 -7.18 -16.67
CA ALA A 22 -24.60 -7.17 -15.26
C ALA A 22 -23.62 -8.30 -14.93
N SER A 23 -23.85 -9.52 -15.43
CA SER A 23 -22.91 -10.64 -15.26
C SER A 23 -21.57 -10.39 -15.92
N LEU A 24 -21.53 -9.78 -17.11
CA LEU A 24 -20.29 -9.37 -17.76
C LEU A 24 -19.53 -8.33 -16.94
N ILE A 25 -20.22 -7.31 -16.42
CA ILE A 25 -19.62 -6.28 -15.55
C ILE A 25 -19.05 -6.91 -14.27
N VAL A 26 -19.73 -7.88 -13.67
CA VAL A 26 -19.24 -8.56 -12.46
C VAL A 26 -18.02 -9.43 -12.78
N VAL A 27 -18.05 -10.26 -13.82
CA VAL A 27 -16.94 -11.17 -14.14
C VAL A 27 -15.71 -10.40 -14.62
N PHE A 28 -15.88 -9.46 -15.55
CA PHE A 28 -14.77 -8.61 -16.00
C PHE A 28 -14.32 -7.65 -14.90
N GLY A 29 -15.24 -7.11 -14.10
CA GLY A 29 -14.91 -6.25 -12.96
C GLY A 29 -14.08 -6.98 -11.90
N MET A 30 -14.43 -8.22 -11.57
CA MET A 30 -13.66 -9.04 -10.62
C MET A 30 -12.25 -9.36 -11.14
N GLY A 31 -12.12 -9.81 -12.40
CA GLY A 31 -10.81 -10.13 -12.96
C GLY A 31 -9.89 -8.90 -13.09
N THR A 32 -10.44 -7.79 -13.56
CA THR A 32 -9.68 -6.53 -13.73
C THR A 32 -9.33 -5.90 -12.39
N GLY A 33 -10.20 -6.01 -11.39
CA GLY A 33 -9.95 -5.53 -10.02
C GLY A 33 -8.86 -6.31 -9.31
N VAL A 34 -8.89 -7.65 -9.38
CA VAL A 34 -7.83 -8.50 -8.80
C VAL A 34 -6.49 -8.20 -9.46
N TYR A 35 -6.45 -8.11 -10.79
CA TYR A 35 -5.21 -7.74 -11.49
C TYR A 35 -4.72 -6.34 -11.10
N ALA A 36 -5.62 -5.35 -11.05
CA ALA A 36 -5.25 -3.98 -10.67
C ALA A 36 -4.63 -3.93 -9.27
N TYR A 37 -5.19 -4.69 -8.32
CA TYR A 37 -4.77 -4.68 -6.94
C TYR A 37 -3.49 -5.51 -6.67
N GLU A 38 -3.38 -6.70 -7.26
CA GLU A 38 -2.25 -7.63 -7.00
C GLU A 38 -1.03 -7.40 -7.90
N SER A 39 -1.19 -6.71 -9.04
CA SER A 39 -0.08 -6.58 -9.99
C SER A 39 0.91 -5.49 -9.58
N PRO A 40 2.23 -5.80 -9.49
CA PRO A 40 3.28 -4.80 -9.26
C PRO A 40 3.51 -3.90 -10.48
N ALA A 41 2.93 -4.23 -11.65
CA ALA A 41 2.99 -3.38 -12.84
C ALA A 41 2.03 -2.17 -12.78
N VAL A 42 1.07 -2.21 -11.85
CA VAL A 42 0.04 -1.19 -11.68
C VAL A 42 0.53 -0.20 -10.63
N VAL A 43 1.27 0.79 -11.11
CA VAL A 43 1.80 1.94 -10.36
C VAL A 43 1.32 3.24 -10.98
N ASP A 44 1.69 4.38 -10.40
CA ASP A 44 1.35 5.71 -10.92
C ASP A 44 1.57 5.83 -12.44
N GLY A 45 0.56 6.40 -13.10
CA GLY A 45 0.47 6.51 -14.54
C GLY A 45 -0.04 5.25 -15.27
N HIS A 46 -0.29 4.14 -14.57
CA HIS A 46 -1.00 3.00 -15.15
C HIS A 46 -2.51 3.25 -15.22
N PRO A 47 -3.22 2.91 -16.32
CA PRO A 47 -4.66 3.19 -16.46
C PRO A 47 -5.52 2.59 -15.35
N LEU A 48 -5.08 1.50 -14.72
CA LEU A 48 -5.80 0.82 -13.65
C LEU A 48 -5.38 1.26 -12.24
N HIS A 49 -4.48 2.24 -12.10
CA HIS A 49 -3.97 2.66 -10.79
C HIS A 49 -5.07 3.21 -9.88
N PHE A 50 -6.01 3.98 -10.45
CA PHE A 50 -7.15 4.50 -9.69
C PHE A 50 -7.95 3.40 -8.98
N LEU A 51 -8.02 2.20 -9.58
CA LEU A 51 -8.75 1.08 -9.02
C LEU A 51 -7.97 0.45 -7.86
N LYS A 52 -6.65 0.31 -8.02
CA LYS A 52 -5.75 -0.11 -6.95
C LYS A 52 -5.83 0.83 -5.75
N ASP A 53 -5.65 2.13 -5.98
CA ASP A 53 -5.75 3.15 -4.93
C ASP A 53 -7.08 3.13 -4.21
N SER A 54 -8.17 2.91 -4.95
CA SER A 54 -9.51 2.81 -4.37
C SER A 54 -9.62 1.58 -3.46
N ILE A 55 -9.11 0.43 -3.88
CA ILE A 55 -9.15 -0.81 -3.08
C ILE A 55 -8.27 -0.66 -1.83
N GLU A 56 -7.05 -0.14 -1.98
CA GLU A 56 -6.15 0.10 -0.85
C GLU A 56 -6.72 1.13 0.14
N SER A 57 -7.33 2.21 -0.35
CA SER A 57 -8.01 3.19 0.52
C SER A 57 -9.16 2.57 1.30
N VAL A 58 -9.91 1.64 0.69
CA VAL A 58 -10.98 0.92 1.37
C VAL A 58 -10.41 -0.02 2.43
N GLU A 59 -9.36 -0.80 2.11
CA GLU A 59 -8.68 -1.67 3.06
C GLU A 59 -8.14 -0.88 4.26
N GLY A 60 -7.47 0.25 4.03
CA GLY A 60 -6.96 1.11 5.09
C GLY A 60 -8.06 1.67 6.01
N ARG A 61 -9.26 1.94 5.48
CA ARG A 61 -10.42 2.37 6.30
C ARG A 61 -10.98 1.26 7.18
N PHE A 62 -10.77 0.00 6.81
CA PHE A 62 -11.20 -1.14 7.60
C PHE A 62 -10.19 -1.55 8.68
N ALA A 63 -8.96 -1.02 8.66
CA ALA A 63 -7.99 -1.18 9.73
C ALA A 63 -8.32 -0.23 10.91
N ILE A 64 -9.01 -0.74 11.93
CA ILE A 64 -9.57 0.11 13.00
C ILE A 64 -8.61 0.21 14.19
N SER A 65 -7.98 -0.89 14.57
CA SER A 65 -7.00 -0.93 15.67
C SER A 65 -5.60 -0.47 15.23
N SER A 66 -4.78 0.00 16.18
CA SER A 66 -3.36 0.33 15.95
C SER A 66 -2.58 -0.84 15.35
N GLU A 67 -2.90 -2.06 15.80
CA GLU A 67 -2.35 -3.31 15.27
C GLU A 67 -2.72 -3.56 13.81
N GLU A 68 -4.01 -3.48 13.49
CA GLU A 68 -4.47 -3.65 12.12
C GLU A 68 -3.89 -2.58 11.20
N ARG A 69 -3.75 -1.34 11.68
CA ARG A 69 -3.13 -0.24 10.92
C ARG A 69 -1.65 -0.47 10.70
N SER A 70 -0.91 -0.88 11.73
CA SER A 70 0.52 -1.20 11.58
C SER A 70 0.76 -2.35 10.60
N ARG A 71 -0.04 -3.44 10.72
CA ARG A 71 0.00 -4.56 9.77
C ARG A 71 -0.41 -4.15 8.36
N TYR A 72 -1.43 -3.31 8.22
CA TYR A 72 -1.84 -2.76 6.93
C TYR A 72 -0.70 -1.98 6.28
N HIS A 73 -0.07 -1.06 7.03
CA HIS A 73 1.05 -0.28 6.54
C HIS A 73 2.26 -1.17 6.19
N ALA A 74 2.55 -2.21 6.97
CA ALA A 74 3.62 -3.17 6.65
C ALA A 74 3.32 -3.94 5.36
N ARG A 75 2.06 -4.38 5.15
CA ARG A 75 1.67 -5.01 3.87
C ARG A 75 1.79 -4.05 2.70
N MET A 76 1.41 -2.78 2.88
CA MET A 76 1.56 -1.77 1.85
C MET A 76 3.03 -1.50 1.54
N MET A 77 3.91 -1.46 2.56
CA MET A 77 5.35 -1.33 2.35
C MET A 77 5.88 -2.46 1.45
N ASP A 78 5.57 -3.72 1.77
CA ASP A 78 5.99 -4.86 0.95
C ASP A 78 5.51 -4.76 -0.51
N ARG A 79 4.27 -4.35 -0.72
CA ARG A 79 3.73 -4.11 -2.08
C ARG A 79 4.54 -3.04 -2.82
N ARG A 80 4.90 -1.95 -2.17
CA ARG A 80 5.70 -0.87 -2.77
C ARG A 80 7.14 -1.31 -3.05
N LEU A 81 7.72 -2.18 -2.22
CA LEU A 81 9.00 -2.81 -2.52
C LEU A 81 8.91 -3.71 -3.77
N ALA A 82 7.85 -4.51 -3.90
CA ALA A 82 7.63 -5.36 -5.08
C ALA A 82 7.41 -4.53 -6.37
N GLU A 83 6.70 -3.40 -6.28
CA GLU A 83 6.55 -2.44 -7.39
C GLU A 83 7.89 -1.85 -7.81
N SER A 84 8.72 -1.47 -6.83
CA SER A 84 10.06 -0.95 -7.11
C SER A 84 10.92 -1.98 -7.83
N GLU A 85 10.94 -3.21 -7.32
CA GLU A 85 11.65 -4.33 -7.92
C GLU A 85 11.19 -4.62 -9.35
N TYR A 86 9.87 -4.61 -9.59
CA TYR A 86 9.31 -4.78 -10.93
C TYR A 86 9.70 -3.64 -11.88
N HIS A 87 9.85 -2.42 -11.35
CA HIS A 87 10.17 -1.23 -12.12
C HIS A 87 11.65 -0.84 -12.10
N MET A 88 12.57 -1.70 -11.67
CA MET A 88 14.01 -1.40 -11.64
C MET A 88 14.60 -0.90 -12.97
N GLY A 89 14.03 -1.30 -14.11
CA GLY A 89 14.43 -0.79 -15.44
C GLY A 89 13.86 0.59 -15.80
N LYS A 90 13.06 1.21 -14.93
CA LYS A 90 12.42 2.53 -15.06
C LYS A 90 12.61 3.29 -13.76
N THR A 91 13.78 3.88 -13.61
CA THR A 91 14.29 4.41 -12.34
C THR A 91 13.30 5.33 -11.63
N ASP A 92 12.70 6.32 -12.29
CA ASP A 92 11.72 7.22 -11.67
C ASP A 92 10.53 6.49 -11.01
N LYS A 93 10.11 5.36 -11.58
CA LYS A 93 9.00 4.55 -11.04
C LYS A 93 9.47 3.70 -9.87
N ALA A 94 10.68 3.15 -9.96
CA ALA A 94 11.28 2.41 -8.87
C ALA A 94 11.57 3.29 -7.66
N GLU A 95 12.02 4.52 -7.90
CA GLU A 95 12.32 5.54 -6.90
C GLU A 95 11.04 5.95 -6.15
N ARG A 96 9.98 6.35 -6.87
CA ARG A 96 8.70 6.69 -6.24
C ARG A 96 8.10 5.54 -5.44
N ALA A 97 8.22 4.31 -5.95
CA ALA A 97 7.78 3.14 -5.20
C ALA A 97 8.59 2.96 -3.90
N LEU A 98 9.89 3.23 -3.90
CA LEU A 98 10.70 3.23 -2.68
C LEU A 98 10.30 4.38 -1.74
N GLU A 99 10.03 5.58 -2.26
CA GLU A 99 9.51 6.69 -1.45
C GLU A 99 8.23 6.31 -0.72
N TYR A 100 7.26 5.72 -1.43
CA TYR A 100 6.04 5.23 -0.81
C TYR A 100 6.29 4.10 0.18
N ALA A 101 7.25 3.21 -0.10
CA ALA A 101 7.62 2.15 0.85
C ALA A 101 8.16 2.75 2.17
N ALA A 102 9.00 3.78 2.10
CA ALA A 102 9.52 4.47 3.27
C ALA A 102 8.40 5.16 4.08
N GLU A 103 7.46 5.83 3.41
CA GLU A 103 6.30 6.43 4.08
C GLU A 103 5.44 5.39 4.82
N ARG A 104 5.29 4.19 4.24
CA ARG A 104 4.55 3.10 4.90
C ARG A 104 5.30 2.54 6.11
N LEU A 105 6.63 2.44 6.05
CA LEU A 105 7.45 2.07 7.20
C LEU A 105 7.26 3.06 8.36
N GLU A 106 7.30 4.36 8.06
CA GLU A 106 7.09 5.43 9.04
C GLU A 106 5.73 5.28 9.74
N MET A 107 4.66 5.15 8.94
CA MET A 107 3.31 4.97 9.48
C MET A 107 3.19 3.69 10.34
N SER A 108 3.78 2.57 9.91
CA SER A 108 3.79 1.34 10.70
C SER A 108 4.46 1.51 12.06
N VAL A 109 5.58 2.24 12.11
CA VAL A 109 6.31 2.51 13.35
C VAL A 109 5.54 3.48 14.26
N GLU A 110 4.94 4.52 13.71
CA GLU A 110 4.09 5.43 14.47
C GLU A 110 2.92 4.70 15.14
N GLU A 111 2.22 3.83 14.41
CA GLU A 111 1.11 3.03 14.95
C GLU A 111 1.56 2.07 16.07
N LEU A 112 2.77 1.51 15.96
CA LEU A 112 3.36 0.69 17.01
C LEU A 112 3.65 1.50 18.28
N LEU A 113 4.10 2.75 18.12
CA LEU A 113 4.42 3.64 19.23
C LEU A 113 3.17 4.24 19.89
N GLU A 114 2.10 4.45 19.14
CA GLU A 114 0.89 5.12 19.63
C GLU A 114 -0.05 4.22 20.44
N GLY A 115 0.03 2.90 20.30
CA GLY A 115 -0.90 2.06 21.05
C GLY A 115 -0.83 0.57 20.85
N LEU A 116 0.32 0.00 20.47
CA LEU A 116 0.50 -1.44 20.62
C LEU A 116 1.01 -1.77 22.02
N GLU A 117 0.22 -2.50 22.80
CA GLU A 117 0.70 -3.07 24.05
C GLU A 117 1.82 -4.10 23.78
N GLU A 118 2.74 -4.23 24.72
CA GLU A 118 3.81 -5.25 24.66
C GLU A 118 3.19 -6.65 24.61
N GLY A 119 3.61 -7.45 23.62
CA GLY A 119 3.10 -8.80 23.42
C GLY A 119 3.59 -9.44 22.12
N GLU A 120 3.22 -10.71 21.93
CA GLU A 120 3.62 -11.55 20.79
C GLU A 120 3.34 -10.90 19.42
N VAL A 121 2.20 -10.22 19.32
CA VAL A 121 1.80 -9.46 18.13
C VAL A 121 2.77 -8.32 17.81
N ARG A 122 3.24 -7.61 18.83
CA ARG A 122 4.20 -6.51 18.64
C ARG A 122 5.49 -7.03 18.06
N GLU A 123 5.98 -8.15 18.61
CA GLU A 123 7.21 -8.80 18.15
C GLU A 123 7.09 -9.29 16.71
N GLU A 124 5.96 -9.91 16.35
CA GLU A 124 5.66 -10.33 14.98
C GLU A 124 5.73 -9.16 13.99
N VAL A 125 5.08 -8.03 14.32
CA VAL A 125 5.09 -6.86 13.45
C VAL A 125 6.50 -6.25 13.36
N LEU A 126 7.26 -6.21 14.46
CA LEU A 126 8.64 -5.72 14.45
C LEU A 126 9.56 -6.58 13.58
N GLU A 127 9.39 -7.91 13.61
CA GLU A 127 10.15 -8.84 12.76
C GLU A 127 9.87 -8.58 11.28
N ILE A 128 8.59 -8.44 10.91
CA ILE A 128 8.18 -8.11 9.53
C ILE A 128 8.80 -6.78 9.08
N LEU A 129 8.75 -5.74 9.92
CA LEU A 129 9.31 -4.44 9.57
C LEU A 129 10.84 -4.48 9.44
N ALA A 130 11.53 -5.31 10.23
CA ALA A 130 12.97 -5.49 10.13
C ALA A 130 13.36 -6.14 8.79
N GLU A 131 12.66 -7.19 8.37
CA GLU A 131 12.87 -7.85 7.07
C GLU A 131 12.60 -6.88 5.91
N GLN A 132 11.47 -6.17 5.96
CA GLN A 132 11.10 -5.20 4.92
C GLN A 132 12.09 -4.05 4.81
N ARG A 133 12.63 -3.58 5.94
CA ARG A 133 13.68 -2.56 5.97
C ARG A 133 14.96 -3.05 5.30
N GLU A 134 15.39 -4.27 5.58
CA GLU A 134 16.58 -4.83 4.93
C GLU A 134 16.38 -4.89 3.41
N ARG A 135 15.21 -5.38 2.96
CA ARG A 135 14.86 -5.41 1.54
C ARG A 135 14.80 -4.01 0.92
N TYR A 136 14.29 -3.02 1.65
CA TYR A 136 14.28 -1.62 1.23
C TYR A 136 15.70 -1.09 0.97
N GLU A 137 16.63 -1.28 1.91
CA GLU A 137 18.00 -0.78 1.75
C GLU A 137 18.72 -1.47 0.57
N GLN A 138 18.48 -2.77 0.38
CA GLN A 138 19.01 -3.52 -0.78
C GLN A 138 18.46 -3.00 -2.11
N LEU A 139 17.16 -2.72 -2.21
CA LEU A 139 16.55 -2.20 -3.44
C LEU A 139 17.01 -0.77 -3.70
N ARG A 140 17.05 0.05 -2.66
CA ARG A 140 17.53 1.43 -2.73
C ARG A 140 18.97 1.52 -3.23
N SER A 141 19.88 0.69 -2.71
CA SER A 141 21.28 0.72 -3.16
C SER A 141 21.38 0.43 -4.66
N ARG A 142 20.58 -0.52 -5.17
CA ARG A 142 20.54 -0.87 -6.59
C ARG A 142 19.97 0.25 -7.46
N VAL A 143 18.92 0.94 -7.00
CA VAL A 143 18.32 2.06 -7.74
C VAL A 143 19.31 3.22 -7.82
N VAL A 144 19.94 3.61 -6.69
CA VAL A 144 20.94 4.68 -6.62
C VAL A 144 22.18 4.36 -7.45
N GLU A 145 22.65 3.11 -7.47
CA GLU A 145 23.77 2.68 -8.31
C GLU A 145 23.44 2.79 -9.81
N SER A 146 22.18 2.59 -10.20
CA SER A 146 21.75 2.71 -11.60
C SER A 146 21.66 4.17 -12.09
N GLU A 147 21.57 5.13 -11.17
CA GLU A 147 21.34 6.56 -11.49
C GLU A 147 22.58 7.35 -11.88
N GLY A 148 23.77 6.75 -11.84
CA GLY A 148 25.04 7.31 -12.37
C GLY A 148 25.04 8.84 -12.57
N ASP A 149 25.22 9.60 -11.48
CA ASP A 149 25.39 11.06 -11.47
C ASP A 149 24.18 11.94 -11.86
N PHE A 150 22.95 11.64 -11.44
CA PHE A 150 21.84 12.61 -11.53
C PHE A 150 21.48 13.29 -10.19
N ASP A 151 21.50 14.63 -10.22
CA ASP A 151 21.25 15.58 -9.12
C ASP A 151 19.80 15.54 -8.58
N GLU A 152 18.96 14.64 -9.13
CA GLU A 152 17.54 14.43 -8.79
C GLU A 152 17.31 13.51 -7.59
N ALA A 153 18.31 12.74 -7.14
CA ALA A 153 18.22 11.88 -5.94
C ALA A 153 18.26 12.63 -4.59
N LYS A 154 18.27 13.97 -4.61
CA LYS A 154 18.31 14.82 -3.41
C LYS A 154 17.12 14.63 -2.43
N PRO A 155 15.85 14.56 -2.87
CA PRO A 155 14.72 14.47 -1.94
C PRO A 155 14.69 13.12 -1.20
N LEU A 156 15.06 12.02 -1.87
CA LEU A 156 15.23 10.72 -1.24
C LEU A 156 16.35 10.71 -0.21
N ARG A 157 17.50 11.30 -0.55
CA ARG A 157 18.66 11.37 0.33
C ARG A 157 18.36 12.21 1.57
N GLU A 158 17.70 13.36 1.39
CA GLU A 158 17.28 14.26 2.48
C GLU A 158 16.17 13.65 3.35
N ARG A 159 15.16 12.96 2.80
CA ARG A 159 14.15 12.25 3.61
C ARG A 159 14.74 11.08 4.37
N SER A 160 15.65 10.30 3.76
CA SER A 160 16.37 9.24 4.47
C SER A 160 17.26 9.77 5.60
N GLN A 161 17.73 11.02 5.51
CA GLN A 161 18.48 11.68 6.58
C GLN A 161 17.56 12.30 7.64
N LYS A 162 16.41 12.85 7.23
CA LYS A 162 15.39 13.41 8.13
C LYS A 162 14.77 12.33 9.02
N TRP A 163 14.54 11.15 8.46
CA TRP A 163 14.13 9.94 9.17
C TRP A 163 15.28 8.98 9.39
N GLY A 164 16.50 9.47 9.23
CA GLY A 164 17.74 8.83 9.67
C GLY A 164 17.80 8.90 11.18
N LEU A 165 16.80 8.31 11.84
CA LEU A 165 16.98 7.67 13.12
C LEU A 165 18.28 6.90 12.98
N SER A 166 19.28 7.31 13.75
CA SER A 166 20.60 6.68 13.75
C SER A 166 20.38 5.17 13.77
N GLU A 167 21.21 4.39 13.09
CA GLU A 167 21.10 2.92 13.14
C GLU A 167 21.02 2.42 14.60
N LYS A 168 21.61 3.19 15.53
CA LYS A 168 21.48 3.05 16.98
C LYS A 168 20.10 3.40 17.53
N ASP A 169 19.48 4.50 17.12
CA ASP A 169 18.14 4.93 17.55
C ASP A 169 17.07 3.94 17.08
N HIS A 170 17.22 3.40 15.87
CA HIS A 170 16.39 2.31 15.36
C HIS A 170 16.64 1.01 16.12
N GLN A 171 17.89 0.56 16.23
CA GLN A 171 18.19 -0.62 17.05
C GLN A 171 17.67 -0.45 18.48
N GLN A 172 17.68 0.76 19.03
CA GLN A 172 17.14 1.06 20.34
C GLN A 172 15.60 1.06 20.37
N LEU A 173 14.93 1.49 19.30
CA LEU A 173 13.47 1.37 19.15
C LEU A 173 13.02 -0.09 19.08
N PHE A 174 13.73 -0.92 18.30
CA PHE A 174 13.44 -2.34 18.09
C PHE A 174 13.96 -3.23 19.24
N ARG A 175 14.96 -2.79 20.02
CA ARG A 175 15.52 -3.53 21.16
C ARG A 175 14.89 -3.17 22.50
N ASP A 176 14.61 -1.89 22.73
CA ASP A 176 14.13 -1.40 24.04
C ASP A 176 12.64 -0.99 24.01
N GLY A 177 11.99 -1.04 22.84
CA GLY A 177 10.59 -0.64 22.68
C GLY A 177 10.33 0.85 22.98
N ARG A 178 11.38 1.69 23.07
CA ARG A 178 11.31 3.12 23.45
C ARG A 178 11.65 4.04 22.29
N ARG A 179 11.06 5.24 22.32
CA ARG A 179 11.40 6.33 21.40
C ARG A 179 12.86 6.77 21.58
N PRO A 180 13.52 7.22 20.50
CA PRO A 180 14.80 7.89 20.59
C PRO A 180 14.58 9.37 20.92
N GLY A 181 15.35 9.89 21.86
CA GLY A 181 15.39 11.32 22.16
C GLY A 181 14.63 11.80 23.40
N GLY A 182 13.80 10.98 24.06
CA GLY A 182 13.25 11.34 25.39
C GLY A 182 12.40 12.62 25.47
N GLU A 183 11.95 13.19 24.36
CA GLU A 183 11.07 14.35 24.36
C GLU A 183 9.61 13.90 24.54
N GLU A 184 9.01 14.33 25.65
CA GLU A 184 7.56 14.27 25.87
C GLU A 184 6.86 15.13 24.81
N LEU A 185 5.88 14.55 24.11
CA LEU A 185 5.02 15.31 23.23
C LEU A 185 4.32 16.41 24.04
N PRO A 186 4.29 17.67 23.56
CA PRO A 186 3.44 18.67 24.18
C PRO A 186 2.00 18.14 24.17
N PRO A 187 1.27 18.27 25.29
CA PRO A 187 -0.12 17.82 25.34
C PRO A 187 -0.89 18.51 24.22
N LYS A 188 -1.52 17.72 23.35
CA LYS A 188 -2.43 18.24 22.32
C LYS A 188 -3.54 18.99 23.05
N SER A 189 -3.50 20.32 23.00
CA SER A 189 -4.64 21.16 23.34
C SER A 189 -5.70 20.92 22.26
N PHE A 190 -6.70 20.13 22.59
CA PHE A 190 -7.94 20.08 21.83
C PHE A 190 -8.71 21.37 22.12
N GLU A 191 -8.75 22.28 21.14
CA GLU A 191 -9.78 23.31 21.02
C GLU A 191 -10.84 22.85 20.00
#